data_AF-A0A087UWG1-F1
#
_entry.id   AF-A0A087UWG1-F1
#
_cell.length_a   1.000
_cell.length_b   1.000
_cell.length_c   1.000
_cell.angle_alpha   90.00
_cell.angle_beta   90.00
_cell.angle_gamma   90.00
#
_symmetry.space_group_name_H-M   'P 1'
#
loop_
_entity.id
_entity.type
_entity.pdbx_description
1 polymer ?
#
loop_
_entity_poly.entity_id
_entity_poly.type
_entity_poly.pdbx_seq_one_letter_code
_entity_poly.pdbx_strand_id
1 'polypeptide(L)'
;MNGTNFTNPRNSCETCICEEGDVYCTKKPCEPPNCINVIDDPESCCPYCSNNCIYNGKKYDIGTVFPHSVDVCQECTCLAGDVHCSVKKCADTTCSHPAFGPCCLECINCQYLGRIYVDGT
;
A
#
# COMPACT_ATOMS: atom_id res chain seq x y z
N MET A 1 -19.90 -42.05 20.50
CA MET A 1 -18.83 -41.04 20.48
C MET A 1 -19.37 -39.87 19.68
N ASN A 2 -19.93 -38.86 20.36
CA ASN A 2 -20.52 -37.67 19.73
C ASN A 2 -19.46 -36.56 19.64
N GLY A 3 -19.49 -35.76 18.58
CA GLY A 3 -18.98 -34.39 18.60
C GLY A 3 -17.54 -34.12 18.18
N THR A 4 -16.91 -34.93 17.33
CA THR A 4 -15.60 -34.54 16.75
C THR A 4 -15.79 -33.57 15.59
N ASN A 5 -15.20 -32.37 15.69
CA ASN A 5 -15.09 -31.45 14.56
C ASN A 5 -14.17 -32.02 13.48
N PHE A 6 -14.57 -31.92 12.22
CA PHE A 6 -13.78 -32.33 11.06
C PHE A 6 -13.87 -31.30 9.93
N THR A 7 -12.86 -31.25 9.07
CA THR A 7 -12.89 -30.37 7.89
C THR A 7 -13.81 -30.96 6.82
N ASN A 8 -14.67 -30.14 6.20
CA ASN A 8 -15.52 -30.61 5.11
C ASN A 8 -14.66 -31.05 3.90
N PRO A 9 -14.77 -32.29 3.43
CA PRO A 9 -13.97 -32.80 2.31
C PRO A 9 -14.31 -32.16 0.95
N ARG A 10 -15.47 -31.52 0.82
CA ARG A 10 -15.87 -30.78 -0.39
C ARG A 10 -15.53 -29.29 -0.32
N ASN A 11 -15.38 -28.75 0.89
CA ASN A 11 -15.08 -27.35 1.12
C ASN A 11 -14.13 -27.20 2.30
N SER A 12 -12.83 -27.07 2.06
CA SER A 12 -11.82 -26.96 3.12
C SER A 12 -12.03 -25.75 4.05
N CYS A 13 -12.90 -24.81 3.67
CA CYS A 13 -13.27 -23.63 4.45
C CYS A 13 -14.35 -23.83 5.48
N GLU A 14 -14.90 -25.03 5.56
CA GLU A 14 -15.91 -25.36 6.55
C GLU A 14 -15.35 -26.34 7.58
N THR A 15 -15.78 -26.13 8.82
CA THR A 15 -15.66 -27.10 9.89
C THR A 15 -17.04 -27.66 10.16
N CYS A 16 -17.14 -28.99 10.16
CA CYS A 16 -18.37 -29.71 10.38
C CYS A 16 -18.31 -30.51 11.69
N ILE A 17 -19.48 -30.74 12.26
CA ILE A 17 -19.68 -31.62 13.41
C ILE A 17 -20.78 -32.62 13.09
N CYS A 18 -20.64 -33.85 13.61
CA CYS A 18 -21.68 -34.87 13.54
C CYS A 18 -22.38 -34.95 14.91
N GLU A 19 -23.66 -34.60 14.93
CA GLU A 19 -24.50 -34.62 16.12
C GLU A 19 -25.81 -35.35 15.81
N GLU A 20 -26.14 -36.35 16.62
CA GLU A 20 -27.39 -37.14 16.50
C GLU A 20 -27.62 -37.80 15.12
N GLY A 21 -26.56 -38.00 14.34
CA GLY A 21 -26.63 -38.60 13.00
C GLY A 21 -26.70 -37.57 11.86
N ASP A 22 -26.83 -36.28 12.19
CA ASP A 22 -26.82 -35.17 11.26
C ASP A 22 -25.45 -34.47 11.23
N VAL A 23 -25.09 -33.95 10.05
CA VAL A 23 -23.84 -33.19 9.85
C VAL A 23 -24.16 -31.71 9.70
N TYR A 24 -23.59 -30.91 10.60
CA TYR A 24 -23.73 -29.46 10.59
C TYR A 24 -22.38 -28.82 10.24
N CYS A 25 -22.33 -28.00 9.19
CA CYS A 25 -21.11 -27.34 8.72
C CYS A 25 -21.21 -25.83 8.88
N THR A 26 -20.10 -25.20 9.29
CA THR A 26 -19.98 -23.76 9.43
C THR A 26 -18.69 -23.27 8.79
N LYS A 27 -18.69 -22.06 8.21
CA LYS A 27 -17.47 -21.45 7.69
C LYS A 27 -16.48 -21.22 8.83
N LYS A 28 -15.21 -21.51 8.58
CA LYS A 28 -14.11 -21.19 9.48
C LYS A 28 -14.04 -19.66 9.68
N PRO A 29 -13.80 -19.18 10.90
CA PRO A 29 -13.62 -17.75 11.15
C PRO A 29 -12.35 -17.25 10.45
N CYS A 30 -12.44 -16.07 9.85
CA CYS A 30 -11.32 -15.40 9.19
C CYS A 30 -10.79 -14.27 10.06
N GLU A 31 -9.47 -14.05 10.01
CA GLU A 31 -8.88 -12.84 10.59
C GLU A 31 -9.17 -11.63 9.69
N PRO A 32 -9.49 -10.45 10.25
CA PRO A 32 -9.68 -9.24 9.45
C PRO A 32 -8.37 -8.83 8.76
N PRO A 33 -8.35 -8.62 7.43
CA PRO A 33 -7.17 -8.15 6.72
C PRO A 33 -6.79 -6.71 7.14
N ASN A 34 -5.49 -6.45 7.27
CA ASN A 34 -4.94 -5.14 7.68
C ASN A 34 -4.54 -4.29 6.46
N CYS A 35 -5.50 -3.98 5.60
CA CYS A 35 -5.30 -3.19 4.39
C CYS A 35 -6.61 -2.55 3.93
N ILE A 36 -6.50 -1.52 3.09
CA ILE A 36 -7.68 -0.87 2.49
C ILE A 36 -8.20 -1.67 1.29
N ASN A 37 -7.29 -2.19 0.47
CA ASN A 37 -7.66 -2.95 -0.74
C ASN A 37 -7.75 -4.45 -0.44
N VAL A 38 -8.91 -4.85 0.06
CA VAL A 38 -9.29 -6.23 0.35
C VAL A 38 -9.88 -6.90 -0.89
N ILE A 39 -9.43 -8.11 -1.18
CA ILE A 39 -9.93 -8.97 -2.25
C ILE A 39 -10.77 -10.08 -1.62
N ASP A 40 -12.05 -10.12 -2.00
CA ASP A 40 -12.97 -11.22 -1.68
C ASP A 40 -13.04 -12.15 -2.90
N ASP A 41 -12.23 -13.21 -2.85
CA ASP A 41 -12.08 -14.18 -3.93
C ASP A 41 -12.89 -15.44 -3.64
N PRO A 42 -13.82 -15.86 -4.51
CA PRO A 42 -14.67 -17.03 -4.28
C PRO A 42 -13.90 -18.36 -4.16
N GLU A 43 -12.69 -18.44 -4.72
CA GLU A 43 -11.81 -19.60 -4.61
C GLU A 43 -10.98 -19.60 -3.31
N SER A 44 -10.87 -18.44 -2.65
CA SER A 44 -10.21 -18.27 -1.37
C SER A 44 -11.19 -18.47 -0.20
N CYS A 45 -10.64 -18.96 0.90
CA CYS A 45 -11.37 -19.18 2.13
C CYS A 45 -11.76 -17.90 2.86
N CYS A 46 -10.83 -16.97 2.82
CA CYS A 46 -10.85 -15.73 3.57
C CYS A 46 -10.44 -14.60 2.62
N PRO A 47 -10.98 -13.39 2.85
CA PRO A 47 -10.53 -12.21 2.15
C PRO A 47 -9.06 -11.94 2.46
N TYR A 48 -8.32 -11.44 1.48
CA TYR A 48 -6.90 -11.16 1.61
C TYR A 48 -6.54 -9.79 1.02
N CYS A 49 -5.36 -9.28 1.36
CA CYS A 49 -4.90 -7.99 0.86
C CYS A 49 -4.40 -8.09 -0.58
N SER A 50 -4.73 -7.08 -1.39
CA SER A 50 -4.08 -6.93 -2.69
C SER A 50 -2.57 -6.82 -2.52
N ASN A 51 -1.82 -7.56 -3.35
CA ASN A 51 -0.36 -7.49 -3.41
C ASN A 51 0.16 -6.25 -4.15
N ASN A 52 -0.73 -5.33 -4.53
CA ASN A 52 -0.42 -4.13 -5.28
C ASN A 52 -1.41 -3.01 -4.97
N CYS A 53 -0.95 -1.79 -5.22
CA CYS A 53 -1.74 -0.58 -5.11
C CYS A 53 -2.13 -0.08 -6.50
N ILE A 54 -3.32 0.49 -6.61
CA ILE A 54 -3.73 1.23 -7.80
C ILE A 54 -3.72 2.71 -7.47
N TYR A 55 -2.88 3.48 -8.16
CA TYR A 55 -2.81 4.93 -8.05
C TYR A 55 -2.99 5.54 -9.42
N ASN A 56 -4.04 6.36 -9.60
CA ASN A 56 -4.42 6.97 -10.88
C ASN A 56 -4.49 5.96 -12.05
N GLY A 57 -5.08 4.80 -11.80
CA GLY A 57 -5.23 3.74 -12.80
C GLY A 57 -3.94 2.97 -13.12
N LYS A 58 -2.81 3.29 -12.48
CA LYS A 58 -1.56 2.55 -12.62
C LYS A 58 -1.33 1.64 -11.42
N LYS A 59 -0.85 0.43 -11.71
CA LYS A 59 -0.49 -0.57 -10.71
C LYS A 59 0.94 -0.34 -10.19
N TYR A 60 1.10 -0.45 -8.87
CA TYR A 60 2.37 -0.35 -8.16
C TYR A 60 2.51 -1.54 -7.21
N ASP A 61 3.65 -2.22 -7.24
CA ASP A 61 3.93 -3.32 -6.33
C ASP A 61 4.26 -2.81 -4.93
N ILE A 62 4.03 -3.64 -3.90
CA ILE A 62 4.35 -3.29 -2.52
C ILE A 62 5.83 -2.89 -2.38
N GLY A 63 6.08 -1.80 -1.66
CA GLY A 63 7.40 -1.20 -1.45
C GLY A 63 7.81 -0.23 -2.56
N THR A 64 7.07 -0.15 -3.66
CA THR A 64 7.38 0.82 -4.73
C THR A 64 7.17 2.24 -4.23
N VAL A 65 8.19 3.09 -4.39
CA VAL A 65 8.14 4.54 -4.17
C VAL A 65 7.98 5.24 -5.50
N PHE A 66 7.05 6.19 -5.58
CA PHE A 66 6.74 6.94 -6.80
C PHE A 66 6.30 8.37 -6.49
N PRO A 67 6.49 9.34 -7.40
CA PRO A 67 6.08 10.73 -7.17
C PRO A 67 4.55 10.85 -7.12
N HIS A 68 4.06 11.77 -6.30
CA HIS A 68 2.64 12.13 -6.33
C HIS A 68 2.29 12.77 -7.68
N SER A 69 1.08 12.51 -8.16
CA SER A 69 0.62 12.92 -9.49
C SER A 69 0.37 14.42 -9.70
N VAL A 70 0.44 15.22 -8.63
CA VAL A 70 0.02 16.63 -8.62
C VAL A 70 1.01 17.41 -7.78
N ASP A 71 1.21 16.99 -6.53
CA ASP A 71 2.17 17.63 -5.64
C ASP A 71 3.60 17.09 -5.85
N VAL A 72 4.44 17.87 -6.52
CA VAL A 72 5.85 17.55 -6.77
C VAL A 72 6.71 17.46 -5.50
N CYS A 73 6.17 17.90 -4.36
CA CYS A 73 6.76 17.77 -3.04
C CYS A 73 6.36 16.51 -2.30
N GLN A 74 5.53 15.65 -2.88
CA GLN A 74 5.14 14.40 -2.25
C GLN A 74 5.66 13.19 -3.01
N GLU A 75 6.01 12.19 -2.23
CA GLU A 75 6.34 10.84 -2.68
C GLU A 75 5.39 9.86 -1.99
N CYS A 76 4.95 8.87 -2.76
CA CYS A 76 3.97 7.89 -2.35
C CYS A 76 4.61 6.50 -2.38
N THR A 77 4.24 5.67 -1.42
CA THR A 77 4.71 4.30 -1.28
C THR A 77 3.53 3.35 -1.23
N CYS A 78 3.61 2.26 -1.99
CA CYS A 78 2.61 1.19 -1.90
C CYS A 78 2.89 0.32 -0.67
N LEU A 79 2.02 0.35 0.34
CA LEU A 79 2.14 -0.40 1.59
C LEU A 79 0.90 -1.25 1.81
N ALA A 80 1.07 -2.57 1.91
CA ALA A 80 -0.03 -3.51 2.17
C ALA A 80 -1.24 -3.32 1.23
N GLY A 81 -0.98 -3.02 -0.05
CA GLY A 81 -2.03 -2.78 -1.03
C GLY A 81 -2.66 -1.39 -0.96
N ASP A 82 -2.21 -0.48 -0.09
CA ASP A 82 -2.65 0.92 -0.03
C ASP A 82 -1.56 1.94 -0.36
N VAL A 83 -1.95 3.12 -0.87
CA VAL A 83 -1.02 4.18 -1.26
C VAL A 83 -0.85 5.17 -0.12
N HIS A 84 0.36 5.20 0.45
CA HIS A 84 0.72 6.14 1.51
C HIS A 84 1.63 7.24 0.95
N CYS A 85 1.14 8.48 0.91
CA CYS A 85 1.91 9.64 0.45
C CYS A 85 2.45 10.46 1.63
N SER A 86 3.66 10.97 1.47
CA SER A 86 4.34 11.83 2.45
C SER A 86 5.17 12.89 1.76
N VAL A 87 5.52 13.95 2.49
CA VAL A 87 6.43 14.99 1.97
C VAL A 87 7.78 14.37 1.69
N LYS A 88 8.30 14.63 0.48
CA LYS A 88 9.56 14.07 0.04
C LYS A 88 10.73 14.62 0.82
N LYS A 89 11.71 13.77 1.09
CA LYS A 89 12.93 14.22 1.77
C LYS A 89 13.83 14.93 0.78
N CYS A 90 14.06 16.22 1.01
CA CYS A 90 15.04 16.98 0.23
C CYS A 90 16.45 16.58 0.62
N ALA A 91 17.32 16.38 -0.37
CA ALA A 91 18.74 16.21 -0.15
C ALA A 91 19.38 17.54 0.27
N ASP A 92 20.44 17.46 1.08
CA ASP A 92 21.22 18.64 1.43
C ASP A 92 21.96 19.18 0.20
N THR A 93 21.99 20.50 0.08
CA THR A 93 22.67 21.20 -1.00
C THR A 93 24.14 21.42 -0.65
N THR A 94 25.03 21.34 -1.65
CA THR A 94 26.48 21.54 -1.48
C THR A 94 26.98 22.93 -1.86
N CYS A 95 26.15 23.74 -2.52
CA CYS A 95 26.45 25.10 -2.93
C CYS A 95 26.12 26.12 -1.83
N SER A 96 26.75 27.30 -1.88
CA SER A 96 26.60 28.35 -0.86
C SER A 96 25.30 29.15 -0.97
N HIS A 97 24.69 29.19 -2.14
CA HIS A 97 23.48 29.98 -2.42
C HIS A 97 22.46 29.18 -3.22
N PRO A 98 21.95 28.05 -2.68
CA PRO A 98 20.98 27.25 -3.40
C PRO A 98 19.69 28.04 -3.67
N ALA A 99 19.05 27.78 -4.80
CA ALA A 99 17.74 28.35 -5.13
C ALA A 99 16.64 27.31 -4.98
N PHE A 100 15.41 27.78 -4.77
CA PHE A 100 14.24 26.90 -4.81
C PHE A 100 14.02 26.38 -6.23
N GLY A 101 14.03 25.06 -6.36
CA GLY A 101 13.48 24.35 -7.51
C GLY A 101 11.95 24.18 -7.36
N PRO A 102 11.37 23.19 -8.06
CA PRO A 102 9.93 22.91 -7.99
C PRO A 102 9.45 22.49 -6.60
N CYS A 103 10.35 21.98 -5.75
CA CYS A 103 10.02 21.60 -4.39
C CYS A 103 11.17 21.82 -3.40
N CYS A 104 12.36 21.33 -3.74
CA CYS A 104 13.52 21.37 -2.87
C CYS A 104 14.46 22.50 -3.29
N LEU A 105 15.42 22.80 -2.41
CA LEU A 105 16.56 23.63 -2.78
C LEU A 105 17.47 22.85 -3.73
N GLU A 106 17.94 23.53 -4.78
CA GLU A 106 18.76 22.96 -5.85
C GLU A 106 19.93 23.89 -6.18
N CYS A 107 21.05 23.31 -6.59
CA CYS A 107 22.27 24.03 -6.99
C CYS A 107 22.34 24.25 -8.52
N ILE A 108 21.20 24.64 -9.12
CA ILE A 108 21.11 24.97 -10.55
C ILE A 108 21.12 26.49 -10.74
N ASN A 109 20.36 27.21 -9.91
CA ASN A 109 20.30 28.65 -9.89
C ASN A 109 20.75 29.15 -8.51
N CYS A 110 21.11 30.43 -8.42
CA CYS A 110 21.59 31.03 -7.18
C CYS A 110 20.53 31.92 -6.55
N GLN A 111 20.21 31.72 -5.26
CA GLN A 111 19.40 32.68 -4.51
C GLN A 111 20.28 33.68 -3.79
N TYR A 112 20.17 34.97 -4.15
CA TYR A 112 20.91 36.05 -3.51
C TYR A 112 20.00 37.24 -3.23
N LEU A 113 19.98 37.70 -1.97
CA LEU A 113 19.14 38.81 -1.49
C LEU A 113 17.66 38.68 -1.89
N GLY A 114 17.11 37.47 -1.82
CA GLY A 114 15.71 37.19 -2.14
C GLY A 114 15.38 37.11 -3.63
N ARG A 115 16.38 37.14 -4.52
CA ARG A 115 16.22 36.98 -5.97
C ARG A 115 16.95 35.73 -6.47
N ILE A 116 16.39 35.09 -7.49
CA ILE A 116 16.99 33.93 -8.16
C ILE A 116 17.73 34.42 -9.41
N TYR A 117 18.98 33.99 -9.57
CA TYR A 117 19.84 34.28 -10.71
C TYR A 117 20.18 32.98 -11.45
N VAL A 118 20.15 33.03 -12.77
CA VAL A 118 20.50 31.88 -13.61
C VAL A 118 22.01 31.70 -13.62
N ASP A 119 22.49 30.46 -13.54
CA ASP A 119 23.92 30.16 -13.62
C ASP A 119 24.51 30.63 -14.96
N GLY A 120 25.68 31.27 -14.91
CA GLY A 120 26.46 31.63 -16.09
C GLY A 120 26.00 32.83 -16.91
N THR A 121 25.11 33.70 -16.41
CA THR A 121 24.92 35.06 -16.97
C THR A 121 26.04 36.00 -16.57
#